data_AF-A0A0W8ILM9-F1
#
_entry.id   AF-A0A0W8ILM9-F1
#
_cell.length_a   1.000
_cell.length_b   1.000
_cell.length_c   1.000
_cell.angle_alpha   90.00
_cell.angle_beta   90.00
_cell.angle_gamma   90.00
#
_symmetry.space_group_name_H-M   'P 1'
#
loop_
_entity.id
_entity.type
_entity.pdbx_description
1 polymer ?
#
loop_
_entity_poly.entity_id
_entity_poly.type
_entity_poly.pdbx_seq_one_letter_code
_entity_poly.pdbx_strand_id
1 'polypeptide(L)'
;MIPSSSEQEVPIGSELSRGEPQGTEAQRRTHIALPLLAFLLGFGLMLLVMLPNLWAILAGAMVGGAAAAGTYGIVVGSAQSRLRRTEQINDDQQRLHSQLTQISDTVRNRSAQLPPSTKGQLRMMLVGLEEIVDRWDTLSRYPEHQDAVNRTIQRHLPRTLELFLALPDSEKPQHAAEFKAQIALLAEGVAKTRDTLVSKNLQALQTNRWLIEESLTDPDEKLFRDNGL
;
A
#
# COMPACT_ATOMS: atom_id res chain seq x y z
N MET A 1 5.82 -16.15 -84.25
CA MET A 1 4.58 -16.14 -85.04
C MET A 1 3.80 -14.90 -84.65
N ILE A 2 3.73 -13.96 -85.59
CA ILE A 2 2.97 -12.70 -85.53
C ILE A 2 2.01 -12.76 -86.72
N PRO A 3 0.77 -12.29 -86.57
CA PRO A 3 0.14 -11.42 -87.57
C PRO A 3 -0.44 -10.16 -86.88
N SER A 4 -0.08 -8.94 -87.30
CA SER A 4 -0.57 -8.17 -88.48
C SER A 4 -2.05 -7.80 -88.32
N SER A 5 -2.38 -6.60 -87.82
CA SER A 5 -2.43 -5.28 -88.49
C SER A 5 -3.65 -5.07 -89.40
N SER A 6 -4.51 -4.13 -89.00
CA SER A 6 -5.25 -3.17 -89.85
C SER A 6 -5.77 -2.06 -88.90
N GLU A 7 -5.30 -0.81 -88.97
CA GLU A 7 -5.70 0.26 -89.93
C GLU A 7 -7.23 0.48 -89.94
N GLN A 8 -7.79 1.69 -89.94
CA GLN A 8 -7.37 3.09 -89.80
C GLN A 8 -8.66 3.92 -89.85
N GLU A 9 -8.54 5.22 -89.60
CA GLU A 9 -9.42 6.33 -90.05
C GLU A 9 -10.19 7.11 -88.97
N VAL A 10 -9.59 8.26 -88.71
CA VAL A 10 -10.21 9.51 -88.25
C VAL A 10 -10.74 10.22 -89.50
N PRO A 11 -11.88 10.93 -89.39
CA PRO A 11 -11.87 12.29 -89.90
C PRO A 11 -12.51 13.32 -88.96
N ILE A 12 -11.98 14.52 -89.14
CA ILE A 12 -12.18 15.79 -88.47
C ILE A 12 -13.50 16.46 -88.93
N GLY A 13 -14.17 17.15 -88.02
CA GLY A 13 -15.14 18.23 -88.27
C GLY A 13 -15.55 18.83 -86.91
N SER A 14 -14.99 19.94 -86.41
CA SER A 14 -15.06 21.34 -86.90
C SER A 14 -16.49 21.85 -87.00
N GLU A 15 -16.89 22.69 -86.04
CA GLU A 15 -17.78 23.88 -86.12
C GLU A 15 -18.42 24.10 -84.73
N LEU A 16 -17.90 25.07 -83.97
CA LEU A 16 -18.50 26.40 -83.84
C LEU A 16 -19.91 26.38 -83.22
N SER A 17 -19.96 26.51 -81.89
CA SER A 17 -21.04 27.31 -81.31
C SER A 17 -20.58 28.05 -80.06
N ARG A 18 -20.55 29.36 -80.26
CA ARG A 18 -20.23 30.44 -79.34
C ARG A 18 -21.48 30.70 -78.50
N GLY A 19 -21.32 30.69 -77.17
CA GLY A 19 -22.40 31.05 -76.25
C GLY A 19 -21.96 31.01 -74.80
N GLU A 20 -21.24 32.03 -74.35
CA GLU A 20 -21.40 32.49 -72.97
C GLU A 20 -22.62 33.43 -72.94
N PRO A 21 -23.49 33.26 -71.94
CA PRO A 21 -23.45 34.23 -70.86
C PRO A 21 -23.53 33.62 -69.46
N GLN A 22 -22.78 34.25 -68.56
CA GLN A 22 -22.92 34.34 -67.11
C GLN A 22 -24.26 33.87 -66.52
N GLY A 23 -24.16 32.97 -65.54
CA GLY A 23 -25.29 32.59 -64.68
C GLY A 23 -24.88 31.64 -63.56
N THR A 24 -24.57 32.22 -62.39
CA THR A 24 -24.61 31.58 -61.05
C THR A 24 -23.61 30.46 -60.73
N GLU A 25 -22.40 30.85 -60.30
CA GLU A 25 -21.47 30.01 -59.53
C GLU A 25 -21.92 29.73 -58.07
N ALA A 26 -23.15 30.12 -57.68
CA ALA A 26 -23.67 29.88 -56.32
C ALA A 26 -24.36 28.51 -56.13
N GLN A 27 -24.54 27.71 -57.19
CA GLN A 27 -25.42 26.53 -57.18
C GLN A 27 -24.71 25.20 -57.45
N ARG A 28 -23.42 25.08 -57.10
CA ARG A 28 -22.65 23.82 -57.22
C ARG A 28 -21.94 23.40 -55.94
N ARG A 29 -22.48 23.77 -54.78
CA ARG A 29 -22.02 23.32 -53.45
C ARG A 29 -23.10 22.65 -52.59
N THR A 30 -24.28 22.38 -53.13
CA THR A 30 -25.41 21.80 -52.37
C THR A 30 -25.78 20.37 -52.76
N HIS A 31 -25.18 19.78 -53.80
CA HIS A 31 -25.49 18.40 -54.21
C HIS A 31 -24.64 17.30 -53.55
N ILE A 32 -23.67 17.66 -52.69
CA ILE A 32 -22.88 16.67 -51.92
C ILE A 32 -23.30 16.66 -50.44
N ALA A 33 -23.93 17.71 -49.94
CA ALA A 33 -24.38 17.78 -48.54
C ALA A 33 -25.65 16.94 -48.28
N LEU A 34 -26.52 16.77 -49.27
CA LEU A 34 -27.81 16.09 -49.10
C LEU A 34 -27.72 14.56 -48.87
N PRO A 35 -26.91 13.78 -49.62
CA PRO A 35 -26.81 12.34 -49.37
C PRO A 35 -26.05 12.02 -48.07
N LEU A 36 -25.11 12.87 -47.66
CA LEU A 36 -24.36 12.71 -46.42
C LEU A 36 -25.26 12.94 -45.18
N LEU A 37 -26.15 13.92 -45.25
CA LEU A 37 -27.09 14.24 -44.18
C LEU A 37 -28.18 13.17 -44.06
N ALA A 38 -28.64 12.61 -45.18
CA ALA A 38 -29.57 11.47 -45.19
C ALA A 38 -28.92 10.18 -44.65
N PHE A 39 -27.64 9.93 -44.96
CA PHE A 39 -26.90 8.78 -44.43
C PHE A 39 -26.67 8.91 -42.92
N LEU A 40 -26.32 10.10 -42.41
CA LEU A 40 -26.15 10.36 -40.98
C LEU A 40 -27.47 10.25 -40.20
N LEU A 41 -28.59 10.70 -40.78
CA LEU A 41 -29.91 10.56 -40.17
C LEU A 41 -30.37 9.10 -40.16
N GLY A 42 -30.19 8.37 -41.27
CA GLY A 42 -30.50 6.94 -41.36
C GLY A 42 -29.62 6.09 -40.43
N PHE A 43 -28.33 6.39 -40.35
CA PHE A 43 -27.38 5.71 -39.46
C PHE A 43 -27.63 6.04 -37.98
N GLY A 44 -27.98 7.29 -37.66
CA GLY A 44 -28.38 7.70 -36.32
C GLY A 44 -29.68 7.03 -35.88
N LEU A 45 -30.68 6.96 -36.75
CA LEU A 45 -31.95 6.27 -36.48
C LEU A 45 -31.76 4.75 -36.38
N MET A 46 -30.89 4.17 -37.21
CA MET A 46 -30.54 2.75 -37.16
C MET A 46 -29.76 2.40 -35.89
N LEU A 47 -28.83 3.25 -35.43
CA LEU A 47 -28.18 3.13 -34.12
C LEU A 47 -29.21 3.24 -32.98
N LEU A 48 -30.21 4.10 -33.12
CA LEU A 48 -31.27 4.29 -32.12
C LEU A 48 -32.22 3.08 -32.04
N VAL A 49 -32.42 2.37 -33.15
CA VAL A 49 -33.26 1.14 -33.23
C VAL A 49 -32.46 -0.14 -32.91
N MET A 50 -31.15 -0.16 -33.14
CA MET A 50 -30.25 -1.30 -32.86
C MET A 50 -29.64 -1.29 -31.45
N LEU A 51 -29.83 -0.25 -30.63
CA LEU A 51 -29.46 -0.28 -29.20
C LEU A 51 -30.65 -0.74 -28.35
N PRO A 52 -30.72 -2.00 -27.89
CA PRO A 52 -31.84 -2.47 -27.09
C PRO A 52 -31.67 -2.14 -25.60
N ASN A 53 -30.82 -1.16 -25.21
CA ASN A 53 -30.71 -0.83 -23.81
C ASN A 53 -30.07 0.53 -23.50
N LEU A 54 -30.90 1.56 -23.27
CA LEU A 54 -30.48 2.85 -22.70
C LEU A 54 -29.79 2.66 -21.33
N TRP A 55 -30.12 1.58 -20.61
CA TRP A 55 -29.51 1.22 -19.33
C TRP A 55 -28.03 0.80 -19.46
N ALA A 56 -27.58 0.31 -20.62
CA ALA A 56 -26.19 -0.10 -20.80
C ALA A 56 -25.22 1.09 -20.84
N ILE A 57 -25.67 2.27 -21.29
CA ILE A 57 -24.84 3.49 -21.31
C ILE A 57 -24.77 4.11 -19.90
N LEU A 58 -25.86 4.05 -19.13
CA LEU A 58 -25.86 4.49 -17.73
C LEU A 58 -25.00 3.56 -16.84
N ALA A 59 -25.08 2.24 -17.07
CA ALA A 59 -24.18 1.27 -16.45
C ALA A 59 -22.72 1.48 -16.91
N GLY A 60 -22.50 1.77 -18.19
CA GLY A 60 -21.18 2.08 -18.76
C GLY A 60 -20.56 3.38 -18.24
N ALA A 61 -21.34 4.39 -17.85
CA ALA A 61 -20.82 5.59 -17.21
C ALA A 61 -20.50 5.38 -15.72
N MET A 62 -21.27 4.53 -15.02
CA MET A 62 -20.93 4.10 -13.65
C MET A 62 -19.75 3.11 -13.59
N VAL A 63 -19.54 2.29 -14.63
CA VAL A 63 -18.48 1.27 -14.68
C VAL A 63 -17.23 1.76 -15.44
N GLY A 64 -17.38 2.62 -16.45
CA GLY A 64 -16.29 3.17 -17.26
C GLY A 64 -15.50 4.30 -16.59
N GLY A 65 -16.13 5.04 -15.66
CA GLY A 65 -15.39 5.90 -14.73
C GLY A 65 -14.50 5.09 -13.76
N ALA A 66 -14.87 3.84 -13.47
CA ALA A 66 -14.15 2.98 -12.54
C ALA A 66 -12.94 2.26 -13.16
N ALA A 67 -12.78 2.23 -14.49
CA ALA A 67 -11.61 1.59 -15.13
C ALA A 67 -10.41 2.55 -15.23
N ALA A 68 -10.64 3.82 -15.59
CA ALA A 68 -9.59 4.85 -15.60
C ALA A 68 -9.31 5.42 -14.20
N ALA A 69 -10.33 5.53 -13.34
CA ALA A 69 -10.12 5.75 -11.89
C ALA A 69 -9.71 4.46 -11.16
N GLY A 70 -9.74 3.30 -11.81
CA GLY A 70 -9.35 2.02 -11.21
C GLY A 70 -7.84 1.92 -11.06
N THR A 71 -7.08 2.19 -12.13
CA THR A 71 -5.61 2.18 -12.03
C THR A 71 -5.08 3.35 -11.17
N TYR A 72 -5.61 4.56 -11.33
CA TYR A 72 -5.21 5.69 -10.47
C TYR A 72 -5.73 5.58 -9.03
N GLY A 73 -6.97 5.12 -8.82
CA GLY A 73 -7.58 4.97 -7.50
C GLY A 73 -7.07 3.77 -6.71
N ILE A 74 -6.63 2.70 -7.36
CA ILE A 74 -5.94 1.58 -6.68
C ILE A 74 -4.53 2.00 -6.26
N VAL A 75 -3.79 2.73 -7.10
CA VAL A 75 -2.45 3.23 -6.74
C VAL A 75 -2.53 4.32 -5.66
N VAL A 76 -3.45 5.28 -5.79
CA VAL A 76 -3.66 6.34 -4.79
C VAL A 76 -4.30 5.80 -3.51
N GLY A 77 -5.25 4.88 -3.59
CA GLY A 77 -5.89 4.25 -2.43
C GLY A 77 -4.95 3.31 -1.66
N SER A 78 -4.09 2.57 -2.36
CA SER A 78 -3.04 1.76 -1.71
C SER A 78 -1.94 2.63 -1.09
N ALA A 79 -1.55 3.74 -1.73
CA ALA A 79 -0.64 4.71 -1.13
C ALA A 79 -1.26 5.37 0.12
N GLN A 80 -2.52 5.80 0.06
CA GLN A 80 -3.19 6.47 1.16
C GLN A 80 -3.50 5.53 2.33
N SER A 81 -3.86 4.26 2.08
CA SER A 81 -4.02 3.25 3.12
C SER A 81 -2.70 2.88 3.79
N ARG A 82 -1.58 2.85 3.06
CA ARG A 82 -0.23 2.71 3.63
C ARG A 82 0.11 3.89 4.53
N LEU A 83 -0.12 5.12 4.06
CA LEU A 83 0.11 6.33 4.85
C LEU A 83 -0.70 6.32 6.15
N ARG A 84 -2.00 6.03 6.10
CA ARG A 84 -2.85 5.90 7.30
C ARG A 84 -2.37 4.83 8.26
N ARG A 85 -1.90 3.69 7.74
CA ARG A 85 -1.36 2.61 8.57
C ARG A 85 -0.05 3.03 9.25
N THR A 86 0.83 3.72 8.53
CA THR A 86 2.09 4.25 9.09
C THR A 86 1.81 5.34 10.13
N GLU A 87 0.87 6.25 9.87
CA GLU A 87 0.42 7.26 10.84
C GLU A 87 -0.12 6.59 12.12
N GLN A 88 -1.00 5.59 11.99
CA GLN A 88 -1.53 4.85 13.14
C GLN A 88 -0.45 4.13 13.96
N ILE A 89 0.52 3.47 13.29
CA ILE A 89 1.63 2.79 13.97
C ILE A 89 2.47 3.81 14.75
N ASN A 90 2.74 4.99 14.17
CA ASN A 90 3.47 6.05 14.84
C ASN A 90 2.71 6.62 16.04
N ASP A 91 1.40 6.86 15.90
CA ASP A 91 0.55 7.37 16.99
C ASP A 91 0.51 6.39 18.17
N ASP A 92 0.32 5.10 17.89
CA ASP A 92 0.32 4.05 18.91
C ASP A 92 1.68 3.95 19.61
N GLN A 93 2.79 3.98 18.84
CA GLN A 93 4.14 3.96 19.37
C GLN A 93 4.40 5.16 20.29
N GLN A 94 4.04 6.37 19.85
CA GLN A 94 4.24 7.60 20.64
C GLN A 94 3.43 7.57 21.93
N ARG A 95 2.19 7.08 21.89
CA ARG A 95 1.35 6.88 23.07
C ARG A 95 2.00 5.92 24.06
N LEU A 96 2.53 4.80 23.58
CA LEU A 96 3.20 3.80 24.42
C LEU A 96 4.49 4.34 25.05
N HIS A 97 5.30 5.10 24.31
CA HIS A 97 6.46 5.79 24.87
C HIS A 97 6.08 6.76 25.98
N SER A 98 5.04 7.56 25.76
CA SER A 98 4.54 8.49 26.79
C SER A 98 4.13 7.76 28.06
N GLN A 99 3.46 6.60 27.92
CA GLN A 99 3.04 5.79 29.06
C GLN A 99 4.23 5.14 29.78
N LEU A 100 5.18 4.58 29.05
CA LEU A 100 6.40 4.02 29.64
C LEU A 100 7.20 5.08 30.40
N THR A 101 7.26 6.31 29.87
CA THR A 101 7.90 7.45 30.55
C THR A 101 7.19 7.74 31.88
N GLN A 102 5.87 7.83 31.89
CA GLN A 102 5.08 8.04 33.12
C GLN A 102 5.27 6.91 34.15
N ILE A 103 5.32 5.66 33.70
CA ILE A 103 5.58 4.50 34.57
C ILE A 103 7.00 4.57 35.13
N SER A 104 7.99 4.88 34.29
CA SER A 104 9.39 5.03 34.69
C SER A 104 9.56 6.13 35.73
N ASP A 105 8.93 7.28 35.52
CA ASP A 105 8.91 8.38 36.48
C ASP A 105 8.26 7.97 37.81
N THR A 106 7.16 7.23 37.75
CA THR A 106 6.50 6.71 38.95
C THR A 106 7.42 5.77 39.73
N VAL A 107 8.06 4.81 39.05
CA VAL A 107 9.00 3.86 39.66
C VAL A 107 10.20 4.60 40.25
N ARG A 108 10.73 5.62 39.57
CA ARG A 108 11.86 6.43 40.05
C ARG A 108 11.48 7.24 41.29
N ASN A 109 10.38 7.98 41.23
CA ASN A 109 9.93 8.89 42.28
C ASN A 109 9.44 8.14 43.53
N ARG A 110 8.85 6.95 43.35
CA ARG A 110 8.37 6.08 44.44
C ARG A 110 9.34 4.95 44.77
N SER A 111 10.57 5.00 44.28
CA SER A 111 11.57 3.92 44.46
C SER A 111 11.82 3.57 45.92
N ALA A 112 11.73 4.51 46.86
CA ALA A 112 11.89 4.24 48.29
C ALA A 112 10.78 3.33 48.86
N GLN A 113 9.59 3.35 48.26
CA GLN A 113 8.42 2.57 48.70
C GLN A 113 8.34 1.19 48.04
N LEU A 114 9.20 0.92 47.05
CA LEU A 114 9.25 -0.36 46.35
C LEU A 114 10.24 -1.31 47.04
N PRO A 115 9.97 -2.64 47.04
CA PRO A 115 10.89 -3.62 47.60
C PRO A 115 12.26 -3.53 46.91
N PRO A 116 13.39 -3.52 47.66
CA PRO A 116 14.72 -3.40 47.06
C PRO A 116 15.02 -4.46 46.00
N SER A 117 14.49 -5.67 46.19
CA SER A 117 14.67 -6.82 45.31
C SER A 117 13.99 -6.68 43.94
N THR A 118 12.99 -5.80 43.79
CA THR A 118 12.25 -5.62 42.52
C THR A 118 12.74 -4.42 41.71
N LYS A 119 13.48 -3.49 42.31
CA LYS A 119 13.93 -2.25 41.64
C LYS A 119 14.74 -2.52 40.37
N GLY A 120 15.72 -3.42 40.46
CA GLY A 120 16.56 -3.78 39.31
C GLY A 120 15.74 -4.46 38.21
N GLN A 121 14.83 -5.35 38.60
CA GLN A 121 13.99 -6.08 37.66
C GLN A 121 12.98 -5.17 36.94
N LEU A 122 12.33 -4.25 37.66
CA LEU A 122 11.46 -3.24 37.09
C LEU A 122 12.20 -2.37 36.08
N ARG A 123 13.41 -1.91 36.43
CA ARG A 123 14.23 -1.09 35.53
C ARG A 123 14.58 -1.85 34.24
N MET A 124 15.06 -3.08 34.35
CA MET A 124 15.41 -3.89 33.17
C MET A 124 14.18 -4.22 32.32
N MET A 125 13.04 -4.49 32.95
CA MET A 125 11.78 -4.73 32.24
C MET A 125 11.30 -3.48 31.51
N LEU A 126 11.38 -2.30 32.11
CA LEU A 126 11.01 -1.04 31.46
C LEU A 126 11.91 -0.74 30.26
N VAL A 127 13.22 -0.96 30.38
CA VAL A 127 14.15 -0.84 29.24
C VAL A 127 13.79 -1.86 28.14
N GLY A 128 13.49 -3.10 28.50
CA GLY A 128 13.07 -4.11 27.53
C GLY A 128 11.74 -3.76 26.83
N LEU A 129 10.78 -3.16 27.55
CA LEU A 129 9.55 -2.67 26.96
C LEU A 129 9.80 -1.48 26.03
N GLU A 130 10.69 -0.56 26.40
CA GLU A 130 11.10 0.56 25.56
C GLU A 130 11.75 0.07 24.26
N GLU A 131 12.69 -0.88 24.34
CA GLU A 131 13.32 -1.50 23.16
C GLU A 131 12.29 -2.19 22.23
N ILE A 132 11.24 -2.79 22.81
CA ILE A 132 10.15 -3.43 22.05
C ILE A 132 9.29 -2.35 21.36
N VAL A 133 8.97 -1.26 22.06
CA VAL A 133 8.19 -0.14 21.52
C VAL A 133 8.98 0.63 20.46
N ASP A 134 10.30 0.79 20.59
CA ASP A 134 11.16 1.33 19.54
C ASP A 134 11.06 0.52 18.23
N ARG A 135 10.76 -0.77 18.34
CA ARG A 135 10.61 -1.72 17.23
C ARG A 135 9.14 -2.02 16.92
N TRP A 136 8.22 -1.14 17.27
CA TRP A 136 6.77 -1.36 17.15
C TRP A 136 6.33 -1.76 15.73
N ASP A 137 6.93 -1.16 14.69
CA ASP A 137 6.64 -1.52 13.30
C ASP A 137 6.98 -3.00 13.00
N THR A 138 8.05 -3.54 13.60
CA THR A 138 8.40 -4.96 13.45
C THR A 138 7.40 -5.87 14.16
N LEU A 139 6.85 -5.43 15.30
CA LEU A 139 5.77 -6.16 16.00
C LEU A 139 4.46 -6.16 15.23
N SER A 140 4.23 -5.24 14.30
CA SER A 140 2.99 -5.22 13.50
C SER A 140 2.75 -6.50 12.68
N ARG A 141 3.81 -7.31 12.50
CA ARG A 141 3.75 -8.64 11.87
C ARG A 141 3.28 -9.75 12.82
N TYR A 142 3.18 -9.46 14.12
CA TYR A 142 2.83 -10.36 15.21
C TYR A 142 1.77 -9.71 16.13
N PRO A 143 0.51 -9.62 15.67
CA PRO A 143 -0.54 -8.87 16.38
C PRO A 143 -0.79 -9.37 17.81
N GLU A 144 -0.59 -10.67 18.07
CA GLU A 144 -0.70 -11.26 19.40
C GLU A 144 0.35 -10.72 20.39
N HIS A 145 1.60 -10.55 19.93
CA HIS A 145 2.67 -9.97 20.75
C HIS A 145 2.47 -8.48 20.94
N GLN A 146 2.00 -7.78 19.89
CA GLN A 146 1.68 -6.36 19.93
C GLN A 146 0.59 -6.07 20.99
N ASP A 147 -0.50 -6.83 20.98
CA ASP A 147 -1.59 -6.68 21.95
C ASP A 147 -1.14 -7.04 23.38
N ALA A 148 -0.33 -8.09 23.54
CA ALA A 148 0.23 -8.45 24.85
C ALA A 148 1.11 -7.33 25.44
N VAL A 149 1.98 -6.73 24.64
CA VAL A 149 2.83 -5.59 25.05
C VAL A 149 1.95 -4.38 25.38
N ASN A 150 0.98 -4.07 24.52
CA ASN A 150 0.04 -2.96 24.72
C ASN A 150 -0.72 -3.10 26.05
N ARG A 151 -1.31 -4.28 26.33
CA ARG A 151 -2.00 -4.56 27.59
C ARG A 151 -1.07 -4.51 28.80
N THR A 152 0.17 -4.97 28.63
CA THR A 152 1.17 -4.92 29.70
C THR A 152 1.48 -3.48 30.11
N ILE A 153 1.74 -2.62 29.13
CA ILE A 153 2.07 -1.19 29.35
C ILE A 153 0.84 -0.42 29.85
N GLN A 154 -0.33 -0.64 29.26
CA GLN A 154 -1.52 0.16 29.55
C GLN A 154 -2.27 -0.26 30.82
N ARG A 155 -2.21 -1.54 31.17
CA ARG A 155 -3.08 -2.10 32.22
C ARG A 155 -2.29 -2.84 33.27
N HIS A 156 -1.57 -3.90 32.91
CA HIS A 156 -1.02 -4.81 33.91
C HIS A 156 0.05 -4.17 34.77
N LEU A 157 1.06 -3.55 34.16
CA LEU A 157 2.17 -2.95 34.89
C LEU A 157 1.72 -1.75 35.76
N PRO A 158 0.98 -0.75 35.23
CA PRO A 158 0.47 0.33 36.06
C PRO A 158 -0.40 -0.17 37.21
N ARG A 159 -1.32 -1.10 36.93
CA ARG A 159 -2.24 -1.62 37.96
C ARG A 159 -1.49 -2.34 39.07
N THR A 160 -0.53 -3.19 38.73
CA THR A 160 0.28 -3.92 39.73
C THR A 160 1.10 -2.95 40.59
N LEU A 161 1.67 -1.90 39.98
CA LEU A 161 2.39 -0.85 40.72
C LEU A 161 1.44 -0.06 41.63
N GLU A 162 0.31 0.40 41.11
CA GLU A 162 -0.70 1.14 41.87
C GLU A 162 -1.20 0.36 43.07
N LEU A 163 -1.58 -0.91 42.88
CA LEU A 163 -2.07 -1.76 43.95
C LEU A 163 -1.06 -1.92 45.07
N PHE A 164 0.21 -2.16 44.74
CA PHE A 164 1.26 -2.31 45.76
C PHE A 164 1.58 -0.98 46.45
N LEU A 165 1.66 0.11 45.68
CA LEU A 165 1.96 1.44 46.23
C LEU A 165 0.83 2.00 47.09
N ALA A 166 -0.42 1.59 46.83
CA ALA A 166 -1.58 1.97 47.62
C ALA A 166 -1.68 1.26 48.97
N LEU A 167 -0.93 0.16 49.18
CA LEU A 167 -0.90 -0.52 50.47
C LEU A 167 -0.33 0.39 51.57
N PRO A 168 -0.81 0.27 52.82
CA PRO A 168 -0.16 0.87 53.98
C PRO A 168 1.28 0.36 54.14
N ASP A 169 2.19 1.21 54.63
CA ASP A 169 3.61 0.83 54.80
C ASP A 169 3.81 -0.35 55.76
N SER A 170 2.88 -0.59 56.69
CA SER A 170 2.87 -1.75 57.58
C SER A 170 2.59 -3.07 56.87
N GLU A 171 1.85 -3.06 55.76
CA GLU A 171 1.42 -4.26 55.03
C GLU A 171 2.36 -4.58 53.85
N LYS A 172 3.09 -3.58 53.33
CA LYS A 172 4.03 -3.75 52.22
C LYS A 172 5.04 -4.90 52.39
N PRO A 173 5.66 -5.12 53.56
CA PRO A 173 6.61 -6.23 53.72
C PRO A 173 5.97 -7.60 53.52
N GLN A 174 4.70 -7.77 53.92
CA GLN A 174 3.97 -9.03 53.79
C GLN A 174 3.65 -9.35 52.31
N HIS A 175 3.30 -8.33 51.53
CA HIS A 175 2.95 -8.48 50.11
C HIS A 175 4.16 -8.32 49.16
N ALA A 176 5.34 -7.96 49.65
CA ALA A 176 6.54 -7.75 48.83
C ALA A 176 6.95 -8.99 48.03
N ALA A 177 6.77 -10.19 48.61
CA ALA A 177 7.10 -11.46 47.94
C ALA A 177 6.16 -11.74 46.75
N GLU A 178 4.87 -11.50 46.93
CA GLU A 178 3.86 -11.67 45.88
C GLU A 178 4.06 -10.64 44.76
N PHE A 179 4.25 -9.37 45.12
CA PHE A 179 4.57 -8.32 44.15
C PHE A 179 5.82 -8.67 43.34
N LYS A 180 6.88 -9.17 43.99
CA LYS A 180 8.08 -9.65 43.30
C LYS A 180 7.77 -10.77 42.31
N ALA A 181 6.95 -11.75 42.68
CA ALA A 181 6.58 -12.84 41.78
C ALA A 181 5.80 -12.32 40.55
N GLN A 182 4.86 -11.39 40.75
CA GLN A 182 4.10 -10.78 39.66
C GLN A 182 5.01 -9.99 38.70
N ILE A 183 5.91 -9.17 39.23
CA ILE A 183 6.90 -8.45 38.42
C ILE A 183 7.82 -9.43 37.68
N ALA A 184 8.17 -10.56 38.29
CA ALA A 184 8.99 -11.56 37.64
C ALA A 184 8.32 -12.21 36.43
N LEU A 185 7.03 -12.54 36.54
CA LEU A 185 6.25 -13.07 35.41
C LEU A 185 6.15 -12.06 34.27
N LEU A 186 5.91 -10.78 34.59
CA LEU A 186 5.87 -9.72 33.58
C LEU A 186 7.23 -9.56 32.89
N ALA A 187 8.32 -9.52 33.68
CA ALA A 187 9.68 -9.39 33.15
C ALA A 187 10.06 -10.58 32.25
N GLU A 188 9.65 -11.79 32.60
CA GLU A 188 9.87 -12.98 31.77
C GLU A 188 9.12 -12.89 30.44
N GLY A 189 7.86 -12.45 30.45
CA GLY A 189 7.07 -12.25 29.23
C GLY A 189 7.69 -11.20 28.29
N VAL A 190 8.17 -10.09 28.87
CA VAL A 190 8.89 -9.04 28.13
C VAL A 190 10.19 -9.59 27.53
N ALA A 191 10.99 -10.32 28.31
CA ALA A 191 12.23 -10.92 27.82
C ALA A 191 11.99 -11.89 26.66
N LYS A 192 11.00 -12.80 26.77
CA LYS A 192 10.63 -13.72 25.68
C LYS A 192 10.18 -13.00 24.41
N THR A 193 9.43 -11.91 24.56
CA THR A 193 8.97 -11.10 23.43
C THR A 193 10.16 -10.44 22.73
N ARG A 194 11.06 -9.84 23.50
CA ARG A 194 12.31 -9.24 22.97
C ARG A 194 13.18 -10.28 22.25
N ASP A 195 13.40 -11.44 22.84
CA ASP A 195 14.25 -12.49 22.26
C ASP A 195 13.65 -13.03 20.95
N THR A 196 12.32 -13.12 20.88
CA THR A 196 11.61 -13.46 19.63
C THR A 196 11.88 -12.41 18.54
N LEU A 197 11.85 -11.12 18.87
CA LEU A 197 12.14 -10.06 17.91
C LEU A 197 13.60 -10.06 17.45
N VAL A 198 14.54 -10.28 18.37
CA VAL A 198 15.97 -10.34 18.03
C VAL A 198 16.26 -11.54 17.14
N SER A 199 15.80 -12.74 17.53
CA SER A 199 16.04 -13.97 16.74
C SER A 199 15.46 -13.89 15.32
N LYS A 200 14.26 -13.33 15.17
CA LYS A 200 13.64 -13.14 13.85
C LYS A 200 14.38 -12.11 13.00
N ASN A 201 14.90 -11.04 13.60
CA ASN A 201 15.70 -10.05 12.88
C ASN A 201 17.03 -10.65 12.40
N LEU A 202 17.70 -11.44 13.25
CA LEU A 202 18.92 -12.15 12.87
C LEU A 202 18.67 -13.14 11.72
N GLN A 203 17.55 -13.87 11.77
CA GLN A 203 17.16 -14.78 10.69
C GLN A 203 16.94 -14.01 9.38
N ALA A 204 16.26 -12.85 9.42
CA ALA A 204 16.06 -12.01 8.24
C ALA A 204 17.38 -11.49 7.65
N LEU A 205 18.32 -11.06 8.51
CA LEU A 205 19.65 -10.61 8.08
C LEU A 205 20.47 -11.75 7.46
N GLN A 206 20.42 -12.96 8.04
CA GLN A 206 21.08 -14.14 7.49
C GLN A 206 20.50 -14.53 6.12
N THR A 207 19.18 -14.54 5.97
CA THR A 207 18.53 -14.81 4.68
C THR A 207 18.92 -13.76 3.63
N ASN A 208 18.92 -12.47 3.99
CA ASN A 208 19.32 -11.41 3.07
C ASN A 208 20.79 -11.54 2.66
N ARG A 209 21.67 -11.86 3.61
CA ARG A 209 23.08 -12.12 3.33
C ARG A 209 23.24 -13.29 2.36
N TRP A 210 22.55 -14.41 2.61
CA TRP A 210 22.60 -15.56 1.71
C TRP A 210 22.09 -15.22 0.31
N LEU A 211 21.01 -14.43 0.18
CA LEU A 211 20.52 -13.96 -1.12
C LEU A 211 21.51 -13.02 -1.82
N ILE A 212 22.22 -12.16 -1.08
CA ILE A 212 23.25 -11.29 -1.63
C ILE A 212 24.47 -12.12 -2.06
N GLU A 213 24.89 -13.08 -1.26
CA GLU A 213 25.97 -14.00 -1.62
C GLU A 213 25.59 -14.84 -2.85
N GLU A 214 24.37 -15.37 -2.94
CA GLU A 214 23.88 -16.10 -4.11
C GLU A 214 23.79 -15.21 -5.36
N SER A 215 23.30 -13.97 -5.23
CA SER A 215 23.22 -13.02 -6.37
C SER A 215 24.56 -12.42 -6.79
N LEU A 216 25.55 -12.36 -5.88
CA LEU A 216 26.94 -12.04 -6.22
C LEU A 216 27.68 -13.25 -6.79
N THR A 217 27.23 -14.46 -6.47
CA THR A 217 27.63 -15.71 -7.14
C THR A 217 26.82 -15.86 -8.44
N ASP A 218 26.80 -14.82 -9.27
CA ASP A 218 26.13 -14.84 -10.58
C ASP A 218 26.89 -15.80 -11.53
N PRO A 219 26.20 -16.43 -12.51
CA PRO A 219 26.66 -17.55 -13.33
C PRO A 219 27.86 -17.22 -14.25
N ASP A 220 28.27 -15.96 -14.30
CA ASP A 220 29.46 -15.51 -14.99
C ASP A 220 30.73 -16.14 -14.39
N GLU A 221 30.84 -16.28 -13.07
CA GLU A 221 32.00 -16.95 -12.46
C GLU A 221 32.05 -18.45 -12.79
N LYS A 222 30.87 -19.07 -12.99
CA LYS A 222 30.74 -20.43 -13.55
C LYS A 222 31.15 -20.46 -15.02
N LEU A 223 30.76 -19.47 -15.83
CA LEU A 223 31.18 -19.34 -17.23
C LEU A 223 32.69 -19.11 -17.37
N PHE A 224 33.32 -18.36 -16.46
CA PHE A 224 34.78 -18.16 -16.45
C PHE A 224 35.53 -19.42 -15.99
N ARG A 225 35.03 -20.11 -14.96
CA ARG A 225 35.59 -21.40 -14.51
C ARG A 225 35.46 -22.52 -15.56
N ASP A 226 34.32 -22.64 -16.23
CA ASP A 226 34.07 -23.70 -17.21
C ASP A 226 34.78 -23.45 -18.55
N ASN A 227 35.18 -22.20 -18.85
CA ASN A 227 35.97 -21.84 -20.04
C ASN A 227 37.46 -21.57 -19.76
N GLY A 228 37.93 -21.80 -18.53
CA GLY A 228 39.37 -21.76 -18.19
C GLY A 228 40.02 -20.39 -18.30
N LEU A 229 39.32 -19.32 -17.92
CA LEU A 229 39.88 -17.97 -17.75
C LEU A 229 39.94 -17.57 -16.28
#